data_AF-A0A8T4DTC9-F1
#
_entry.id   AF-A0A8T4DTC9-F1
#
_cell.length_a   1.000
_cell.length_b   1.000
_cell.length_c   1.000
_cell.angle_alpha   90.00
_cell.angle_beta   90.00
_cell.angle_gamma   90.00
#
_symmetry.space_group_name_H-M   'P 1'
#
loop_
_entity.id
_entity.type
_entity.pdbx_description
1 polymer ?
#
loop_
_entity_poly.entity_id
_entity_poly.type
_entity_poly.pdbx_seq_one_letter_code
_entity_poly.pdbx_strand_id
1 'polypeptide(L)'
;MDEHQGTAMKKKSSHASAITMNKDLEHWVSSEEQADISKVIQERLKDKKPKGKCDICRVHPAKSICIKCGNSVCSSCYFTMVGLCQNCLSKDTIEKWKNKKTDWKKILEVDWVD
;
A
#
# COMPACT_ATOMS: atom_id res chain seq x y z
N MET A 1 26.83 55.96 12.59
CA MET A 1 25.83 55.00 12.12
C MET A 1 26.50 54.18 11.02
N ASP A 2 27.51 53.38 11.37
CA ASP A 2 27.40 52.07 12.06
C ASP A 2 26.48 51.15 11.23
N GLU A 3 26.79 49.92 10.84
CA GLU A 3 27.90 49.00 11.06
C GLU A 3 27.59 47.77 10.14
N HIS A 4 28.63 47.02 9.74
CA HIS A 4 28.67 45.61 9.31
C HIS A 4 27.71 45.07 8.22
N GLN A 5 28.21 44.73 7.02
CA GLN A 5 28.89 43.46 6.62
C GLN A 5 28.01 42.20 6.61
N GLY A 6 28.05 41.43 5.51
CA GLY A 6 27.66 40.03 5.53
C GLY A 6 27.29 39.40 4.17
N THR A 7 28.28 39.05 3.35
CA THR A 7 28.13 38.09 2.26
C THR A 7 27.94 36.66 2.79
N ALA A 8 26.98 35.86 2.30
CA ALA A 8 27.06 34.39 2.37
C ALA A 8 26.08 33.65 1.43
N MET A 9 26.63 33.16 0.32
CA MET A 9 26.50 31.82 -0.27
C MET A 9 25.23 30.94 -0.09
N LYS A 10 24.71 30.50 -1.26
CA LYS A 10 24.07 29.22 -1.61
C LYS A 10 24.04 28.13 -0.51
N LYS A 11 22.87 27.49 -0.33
CA LYS A 11 22.80 26.02 -0.13
C LYS A 11 21.61 25.40 -0.86
N LYS A 12 21.91 24.67 -1.94
CA LYS A 12 21.07 23.58 -2.45
C LYS A 12 20.98 22.55 -1.34
N SER A 13 19.78 22.21 -0.87
CA SER A 13 19.57 21.06 -0.01
C SER A 13 19.55 19.80 -0.87
N SER A 14 20.74 19.38 -1.32
CA SER A 14 20.99 18.03 -1.80
C SER A 14 21.40 17.20 -0.59
N HIS A 15 20.46 16.91 0.31
CA HIS A 15 20.68 15.88 1.32
C HIS A 15 20.43 14.52 0.69
N ALA A 16 21.36 14.10 -0.17
CA ALA A 16 21.58 12.68 -0.40
C ALA A 16 22.20 12.15 0.90
N SER A 17 21.38 11.91 1.91
CA SER A 17 21.79 11.04 3.01
C SER A 17 22.15 9.73 2.36
N ALA A 18 23.42 9.35 2.41
CA ALA A 18 23.87 8.03 2.00
C ALA A 18 23.13 7.04 2.89
N ILE A 19 22.00 6.53 2.39
CA ILE A 19 21.26 5.45 3.03
C ILE A 19 22.19 4.24 2.92
N THR A 20 22.97 3.99 3.97
CA THR A 20 23.70 2.74 4.11
C THR A 20 22.68 1.63 4.24
N MET A 21 22.45 0.93 3.12
CA MET A 21 21.55 -0.22 3.10
C MET A 21 22.13 -1.32 4.00
N ASN A 22 21.25 -2.11 4.61
CA ASN A 22 21.70 -3.28 5.35
C ASN A 22 22.36 -4.26 4.36
N LYS A 23 23.49 -4.89 4.72
CA LYS A 23 24.21 -5.85 3.86
C LYS A 23 23.33 -6.99 3.36
N ASP A 24 22.38 -7.42 4.18
CA ASP A 24 21.38 -8.40 3.76
C ASP A 24 20.53 -7.79 2.66
N LEU A 25 19.97 -6.59 2.85
CA LEU A 25 19.19 -5.91 1.81
C LEU A 25 19.96 -5.73 0.48
N GLU A 26 21.26 -5.41 0.56
CA GLU A 26 22.14 -5.33 -0.62
C GLU A 26 22.27 -6.68 -1.33
N HIS A 27 22.40 -7.77 -0.56
CA HIS A 27 22.45 -9.11 -1.11
C HIS A 27 21.13 -9.52 -1.77
N TRP A 28 19.98 -9.17 -1.18
CA TRP A 28 18.66 -9.48 -1.74
C TRP A 28 18.33 -8.66 -3.00
N VAL A 29 18.89 -7.45 -3.12
CA VAL A 29 18.75 -6.61 -4.32
C VAL A 29 19.73 -7.05 -5.42
N SER A 30 20.91 -7.56 -5.07
CA SER A 30 21.92 -7.97 -6.06
C SER A 30 21.80 -9.41 -6.55
N SER A 31 21.07 -10.29 -5.83
CA SER A 31 21.01 -11.73 -6.14
C SER A 31 20.09 -12.12 -7.30
N GLU A 32 19.14 -11.29 -7.74
CA GLU A 32 18.26 -11.62 -8.86
C GLU A 32 17.81 -10.41 -9.68
N GLU A 33 17.59 -10.62 -10.99
CA GLU A 33 16.68 -9.81 -11.81
C GLU A 33 15.27 -9.93 -11.22
N GLN A 34 14.99 -9.18 -10.15
CA GLN A 34 13.64 -9.06 -9.64
C GLN A 34 12.82 -8.37 -10.71
N ALA A 35 12.06 -9.15 -11.48
CA ALA A 35 11.06 -8.63 -12.39
C ALA A 35 10.25 -7.59 -11.63
N ASP A 36 10.21 -6.36 -12.15
CA ASP A 36 9.48 -5.27 -11.51
C ASP A 36 8.03 -5.70 -11.32
N ILE A 37 7.69 -6.07 -10.09
CA ILE A 37 6.40 -6.65 -9.72
C ILE A 37 5.28 -5.71 -10.15
N SER A 38 5.53 -4.40 -10.13
CA SER A 38 4.60 -3.38 -10.58
C SER A 38 4.31 -3.53 -12.07
N LYS A 39 5.33 -3.72 -12.92
CA LYS A 39 5.16 -3.96 -14.36
C LYS A 39 4.40 -5.25 -14.63
N VAL A 40 4.75 -6.33 -13.94
CA VAL A 40 4.07 -7.63 -14.08
C VAL A 40 2.59 -7.53 -13.71
N ILE A 41 2.25 -6.82 -12.62
CA ILE A 41 0.86 -6.61 -12.21
C ILE A 41 0.13 -5.72 -13.22
N GLN A 42 0.76 -4.62 -13.66
CA GLN A 42 0.17 -3.71 -14.65
C GLN A 42 -0.13 -4.44 -15.95
N GLU A 43 0.80 -5.24 -16.49
CA GLU A 43 0.58 -6.03 -17.70
C GLU A 43 -0.57 -7.03 -17.54
N ARG A 44 -0.65 -7.73 -16.41
CA ARG A 44 -1.74 -8.70 -16.14
C ARG A 44 -3.11 -8.07 -16.01
N LEU A 45 -3.19 -6.79 -15.65
CA LEU A 45 -4.43 -6.07 -15.34
C LEU A 45 -4.79 -4.97 -16.35
N LYS A 46 -3.90 -4.62 -17.29
CA LYS A 46 -4.02 -3.47 -18.20
C LYS A 46 -5.37 -3.37 -18.90
N ASP A 47 -5.88 -4.51 -19.38
CA ASP A 47 -7.15 -4.58 -20.13
C ASP A 47 -8.31 -5.10 -19.27
N LYS A 48 -8.05 -5.44 -18.01
CA LYS A 48 -9.06 -6.02 -17.12
C LYS A 48 -9.78 -4.90 -16.38
N LYS A 49 -11.03 -4.66 -16.79
CA LYS A 49 -11.98 -3.81 -16.06
C LYS A 49 -12.96 -4.68 -15.28
N PRO A 50 -13.31 -4.31 -14.03
CA PRO A 50 -14.33 -5.03 -13.27
C PRO A 50 -15.66 -4.95 -14.03
N LYS A 51 -16.27 -6.10 -14.27
CA LYS A 51 -17.52 -6.21 -15.03
C LYS A 51 -18.52 -7.09 -14.29
N GLY A 52 -19.81 -6.80 -14.48
CA GLY A 52 -20.91 -7.62 -13.96
C GLY A 52 -21.04 -7.60 -12.43
N LYS A 53 -21.47 -8.74 -11.88
CA LYS A 53 -21.64 -8.94 -10.44
C LYS A 53 -20.40 -9.57 -9.82
N CYS A 54 -20.19 -9.32 -8.54
CA CYS A 54 -19.10 -9.89 -7.75
C CYS A 54 -18.99 -11.40 -7.92
N ASP A 55 -17.80 -11.89 -8.25
CA ASP A 55 -17.54 -13.32 -8.44
C ASP A 55 -17.65 -14.15 -7.15
N ILE A 56 -17.59 -13.50 -5.99
CA ILE A 56 -17.67 -14.14 -4.68
C ILE A 56 -19.11 -14.18 -4.17
N CYS A 57 -19.74 -13.01 -3.94
CA CYS A 57 -21.06 -12.97 -3.34
C CYS A 57 -22.21 -12.99 -4.34
N ARG A 58 -21.97 -12.68 -5.62
CA ARG A 58 -23.00 -12.57 -6.69
C ARG A 58 -24.17 -11.61 -6.39
N VAL A 59 -24.15 -10.87 -5.27
CA VAL A 59 -25.17 -9.89 -4.87
C VAL A 59 -24.86 -8.52 -5.45
N HIS A 60 -23.66 -7.99 -5.17
CA HIS A 60 -23.29 -6.61 -5.50
C HIS A 60 -22.55 -6.52 -6.83
N PRO A 61 -22.60 -5.36 -7.53
CA PRO A 61 -21.80 -5.12 -8.71
C PRO A 61 -20.30 -5.18 -8.38
N ALA A 62 -19.51 -5.72 -9.30
CA ALA A 62 -18.06 -5.75 -9.17
C ALA A 62 -17.48 -4.35 -9.35
N LYS A 63 -16.52 -3.97 -8.49
CA LYS A 63 -15.85 -2.66 -8.50
C LYS A 63 -14.33 -2.75 -8.56
N SER A 64 -13.75 -3.90 -8.23
CA SER A 64 -12.30 -4.11 -8.17
C SER A 64 -11.90 -5.46 -8.76
N ILE A 65 -10.63 -5.58 -9.16
CA ILE A 65 -10.03 -6.84 -9.61
C ILE A 65 -8.96 -7.31 -8.63
N CYS A 66 -9.00 -8.58 -8.27
CA CYS A 66 -7.97 -9.20 -7.43
C CYS A 66 -6.65 -9.31 -8.19
N ILE A 67 -5.55 -8.80 -7.63
CA ILE A 67 -4.22 -8.87 -8.27
C ILE A 67 -3.70 -10.30 -8.42
N LYS A 68 -4.13 -11.22 -7.53
CA LYS A 68 -3.67 -12.61 -7.50
C LYS A 68 -4.45 -13.52 -8.45
N CYS A 69 -5.78 -13.52 -8.37
CA CYS A 69 -6.63 -14.43 -9.16
C CYS A 69 -7.33 -13.75 -10.36
N GLY A 70 -7.36 -12.43 -10.44
CA GLY A 70 -8.02 -11.70 -11.52
C GLY A 70 -9.55 -11.64 -11.45
N ASN A 71 -10.18 -12.15 -10.39
CA ASN A 71 -11.64 -12.10 -10.23
C ASN A 71 -12.17 -10.67 -10.05
N SER A 72 -13.35 -10.41 -10.61
CA SER A 72 -14.09 -9.15 -10.46
C SER A 72 -14.94 -9.20 -9.20
N VAL A 73 -14.64 -8.37 -8.22
CA VAL A 73 -15.25 -8.44 -6.88
C VAL A 73 -15.82 -7.10 -6.43
N CYS A 74 -16.86 -7.13 -5.58
CA CYS A 74 -17.41 -5.93 -4.96
C CYS A 74 -16.53 -5.44 -3.81
N SER A 75 -16.76 -4.20 -3.36
CA SER A 75 -16.00 -3.58 -2.27
C SER A 75 -16.03 -4.36 -0.95
N SER A 76 -17.12 -5.07 -0.63
CA SER A 76 -17.20 -5.86 0.60
C SER A 76 -16.41 -7.18 0.52
N CYS A 77 -16.16 -7.67 -0.70
CA CYS A 77 -15.39 -8.89 -0.98
C CYS A 77 -13.91 -8.64 -1.28
N TYR A 78 -13.49 -7.37 -1.26
CA TYR A 78 -12.16 -6.90 -1.65
C TYR A 78 -11.45 -6.20 -0.50
N PHE A 79 -10.15 -6.44 -0.38
CA PHE A 79 -9.28 -5.77 0.58
C PHE A 79 -8.40 -4.75 -0.14
N THR A 80 -8.82 -3.48 -0.15
CA THR A 80 -8.16 -2.40 -0.90
C THR A 80 -6.69 -2.22 -0.55
N MET A 81 -6.31 -2.36 0.73
CA MET A 81 -4.93 -2.16 1.18
C MET A 81 -3.93 -3.15 0.58
N VAL A 82 -4.38 -4.37 0.27
CA VAL A 82 -3.51 -5.44 -0.27
C VAL A 82 -3.85 -5.83 -1.70
N GLY A 83 -4.94 -5.29 -2.25
CA GLY A 83 -5.40 -5.60 -3.60
C GLY A 83 -5.98 -7.01 -3.80
N LEU A 84 -6.40 -7.70 -2.73
CA LEU A 84 -6.80 -9.11 -2.76
C LEU A 84 -8.30 -9.31 -2.49
N CYS A 85 -8.85 -10.38 -3.05
CA CYS A 85 -10.21 -10.83 -2.71
C CYS A 85 -10.20 -11.81 -1.52
N GLN A 86 -11.36 -12.03 -0.89
CA GLN A 86 -11.51 -12.97 0.22
C GLN A 86 -11.07 -14.40 -0.11
N ASN A 87 -11.32 -14.90 -1.31
CA ASN A 87 -10.90 -16.26 -1.70
C ASN A 87 -9.37 -16.42 -1.77
N CYS A 88 -8.61 -15.32 -1.85
CA CYS A 88 -7.15 -15.35 -1.88
C CYS A 88 -6.50 -15.28 -0.49
N LEU A 89 -7.30 -15.13 0.57
CA LEU A 89 -6.84 -15.06 1.95
C LEU A 89 -7.32 -16.28 2.73
N SER A 90 -6.61 -16.61 3.82
CA SER A 90 -7.07 -17.62 4.77
C SER A 90 -8.23 -17.08 5.60
N LYS A 91 -9.10 -17.97 6.09
CA LYS A 91 -10.24 -17.60 6.94
C LYS A 91 -9.79 -16.83 8.19
N ASP A 92 -8.72 -17.27 8.83
CA ASP A 92 -8.10 -16.60 9.99
C ASP A 92 -7.71 -15.14 9.68
N THR A 93 -7.09 -14.88 8.52
CA THR A 93 -6.72 -13.52 8.12
C THR A 93 -7.95 -12.65 7.86
N ILE A 94 -8.99 -13.22 7.23
CA ILE A 94 -10.24 -12.51 6.95
C ILE A 94 -10.92 -12.09 8.25
N GLU A 95 -11.01 -12.99 9.24
CA GLU A 95 -11.62 -12.69 10.54
C GLU A 95 -10.83 -11.62 11.28
N LYS A 96 -9.51 -11.76 11.36
CA LYS A 96 -8.63 -10.76 12.02
C LYS A 96 -8.76 -9.38 11.39
N TRP A 97 -8.92 -9.28 10.08
CA TRP A 97 -8.99 -7.98 9.40
C TRP A 97 -10.38 -7.38 9.37
N LYS A 98 -11.44 -8.19 9.21
CA LYS A 98 -12.82 -7.68 9.18
C LYS A 98 -13.35 -7.34 10.57
N ASN A 99 -12.95 -8.09 11.60
CA ASN A 99 -13.51 -7.95 12.94
C ASN A 99 -12.72 -7.00 13.84
N LYS A 100 -11.60 -6.44 13.36
CA LYS A 100 -10.84 -5.44 14.11
C LYS A 100 -11.55 -4.08 14.05
N LYS A 101 -12.67 -3.96 14.76
CA LYS A 101 -13.13 -2.67 15.27
C LYS A 101 -12.13 -2.23 16.33
N THR A 102 -11.05 -1.60 15.87
CA THR A 102 -10.08 -0.98 16.76
C THR A 102 -10.82 0.14 17.50
N ASP A 103 -11.04 -0.05 18.80
CA ASP A 103 -11.59 0.99 19.66
C ASP A 103 -10.50 2.04 19.90
N TRP A 104 -10.43 3.01 18.97
CA TRP A 104 -9.44 4.08 19.01
C TRP A 104 -9.54 4.91 20.29
N LYS A 105 -10.71 4.98 20.94
CA LYS A 105 -10.90 5.65 22.22
C LYS A 105 -10.19 4.93 23.35
N LYS A 106 -10.19 3.59 23.34
CA LYS A 106 -9.48 2.77 24.33
C LYS A 106 -7.98 2.72 24.12
N ILE A 107 -7.51 2.82 22.87
CA ILE A 107 -6.08 2.72 22.55
C ILE A 107 -5.33 4.03 22.75
N LEU A 108 -5.97 5.16 22.46
CA LEU A 108 -5.27 6.44 22.42
C LEU A 108 -5.29 7.17 23.77
N GLU A 109 -6.12 6.77 24.75
CA GLU A 109 -6.23 7.38 26.10
C GLU A 109 -6.14 8.93 26.09
N VAL A 110 -6.68 9.57 25.06
CA VAL A 110 -6.63 11.03 24.91
C VAL A 110 -8.02 11.60 25.09
N ASP A 111 -8.13 12.55 26.03
CA ASP A 111 -9.26 13.46 26.12
C ASP A 111 -9.18 14.44 24.94
N TRP A 112 -10.23 14.47 24.13
CA TRP A 112 -10.37 15.42 23.05
C TRP A 112 -10.85 16.74 23.65
N VAL A 113 -10.11 17.83 23.42
CA VAL A 113 -10.55 19.19 23.78
C VAL A 113 -11.43 19.71 22.64
N ASP A 114 -12.61 20.23 22.99
CA ASP A 114 -13.59 20.83 22.06
C ASP A 114 -13.07 22.09 21.35
#